data_AF-A0A0N1HZG7-F1
#
_entry.id   AF-A0A0N1HZG7-F1
#
_cell.length_a   1.000
_cell.length_b   1.000
_cell.length_c   1.000
_cell.angle_alpha   90.00
_cell.angle_beta   90.00
_cell.angle_gamma   90.00
#
_symmetry.space_group_name_H-M   'P 1'
#
loop_
_entity.id
_entity.type
_entity.pdbx_description
1 polymer ?
#
loop_
_entity_poly.entity_id
_entity_poly.type
_entity_poly.pdbx_seq_one_letter_code
_entity_poly.pdbx_strand_id
1 'polypeptide(L)'
;MRFPHFYRLPSFSSIPSIEPHHSAAEFKRPENCSTNPLRPRLRTYRTPHARAHPHSTRTIVLMTSSTTSQPPTSKVDYCLQRARAAKAAGNAALQADNPRGASFEYKKVYLLLAEYLPDEVTGPSTHASSSCGGESADSSNNGLVQMLQHRRPAASTSASPSLSASSPHITAAQLAEALQLYVTSLNNLALVHLKLGRYRQGITCVTAILESPKLRAALDGTHAKAGPFNNATRPTSDTPAGKALLRRATCYVKSGEWAAAEADVTTLMHAHAEAQTAPDPACVQLTEAIRHGRKAEAEVEKKMMQRMFA
;
A
#
# COMPACT_ATOMS: atom_id res chain seq x y z
N MET A 1 17.04 -38.55 -19.77
CA MET A 1 15.86 -38.06 -19.03
C MET A 1 15.78 -36.56 -19.24
N ARG A 2 14.82 -36.09 -20.05
CA ARG A 2 14.63 -34.67 -20.40
C ARG A 2 13.58 -34.07 -19.47
N PHE A 3 13.92 -32.99 -18.76
CA PHE A 3 12.97 -32.21 -17.97
C PHE A 3 12.04 -31.41 -18.90
N PRO A 4 10.72 -31.34 -18.65
CA PRO A 4 9.84 -30.52 -19.45
C PRO A 4 9.92 -29.06 -19.04
N HIS A 5 9.86 -28.19 -20.05
CA HIS A 5 9.83 -26.73 -19.94
C HIS A 5 8.68 -26.22 -19.06
N PHE A 6 8.99 -25.25 -18.20
CA PHE A 6 8.00 -24.42 -17.51
C PHE A 6 7.17 -23.64 -18.53
N TYR A 7 5.87 -23.90 -18.59
CA TYR A 7 4.92 -23.10 -19.37
C TYR A 7 4.57 -21.83 -18.61
N ARG A 8 4.79 -20.69 -19.29
CA ARG A 8 4.38 -19.35 -18.90
C ARG A 8 2.85 -19.28 -18.83
N LEU A 9 2.30 -18.95 -17.66
CA LEU A 9 0.85 -18.79 -17.47
C LEU A 9 0.31 -17.61 -18.30
N PRO A 10 -0.91 -17.72 -18.87
CA PRO A 10 -1.53 -16.63 -19.61
C PRO A 10 -1.93 -15.49 -18.68
N SER A 11 -1.69 -14.26 -19.15
CA SER A 11 -2.10 -13.00 -18.50
C SER A 11 -3.62 -12.95 -18.35
N PHE A 12 -4.09 -12.93 -17.10
CA PHE A 12 -5.49 -12.69 -16.75
C PHE A 12 -5.82 -11.20 -16.92
N SER A 13 -6.26 -10.83 -18.12
CA SER A 13 -7.06 -9.63 -18.32
C SER A 13 -8.48 -10.06 -18.71
N SER A 14 -9.46 -9.53 -18.00
CA SER A 14 -10.92 -9.71 -18.19
C SER A 14 -11.55 -10.84 -17.36
N ILE A 15 -12.02 -10.49 -16.16
CA ILE A 15 -13.14 -11.19 -15.51
C ILE A 15 -14.41 -10.42 -15.92
N PRO A 16 -15.40 -11.06 -16.57
CA PRO A 16 -16.68 -10.41 -16.86
C PRO A 16 -17.50 -10.24 -15.59
N SER A 17 -18.13 -9.08 -15.46
CA SER A 17 -19.07 -8.73 -14.41
C SER A 17 -20.30 -9.66 -14.50
N ILE A 18 -20.53 -10.46 -13.46
CA ILE A 18 -21.70 -11.35 -13.37
C ILE A 18 -22.85 -10.53 -12.77
N GLU A 19 -23.84 -10.19 -13.59
CA GLU A 19 -25.16 -9.72 -13.13
C GLU A 19 -25.94 -10.88 -12.49
N PRO A 20 -26.75 -10.62 -11.45
CA PRO A 20 -27.56 -11.64 -10.81
C PRO A 20 -28.84 -11.90 -11.62
N HIS A 21 -28.95 -13.08 -12.22
CA HIS A 21 -30.20 -13.55 -12.79
C HIS A 21 -31.19 -13.92 -11.68
N HIS A 22 -32.26 -13.14 -11.58
CA HIS A 22 -33.47 -13.50 -10.84
C HIS A 22 -34.17 -14.70 -11.50
N SER A 23 -34.43 -15.72 -10.68
CA SER A 23 -35.33 -16.84 -10.96
C SER A 23 -36.77 -16.33 -11.02
N ALA A 24 -37.49 -16.63 -12.10
CA ALA A 24 -38.94 -16.47 -12.18
C ALA A 24 -39.55 -17.55 -13.07
N ALA A 25 -40.72 -18.00 -12.62
CA ALA A 25 -41.44 -19.18 -13.03
C ALA A 25 -41.96 -19.15 -14.47
N GLU A 26 -42.10 -20.37 -14.96
CA GLU A 26 -42.80 -20.87 -16.13
C GLU A 26 -44.20 -20.26 -16.32
N PHE A 27 -44.41 -19.50 -17.40
CA PHE A 27 -45.76 -19.17 -17.88
C PHE A 27 -45.79 -19.08 -19.42
N LYS A 28 -46.84 -19.70 -19.98
CA LYS A 28 -47.10 -20.01 -21.39
C LYS A 28 -47.04 -18.80 -22.35
N ARG A 29 -46.51 -19.05 -23.56
CA ARG A 29 -46.70 -18.23 -24.77
C ARG A 29 -48.19 -18.09 -25.12
N PRO A 30 -48.55 -17.00 -25.82
CA PRO A 30 -48.87 -17.20 -27.24
C PRO A 30 -48.21 -16.18 -28.18
N GLU A 31 -48.11 -16.62 -29.43
CA GLU A 31 -47.64 -15.89 -30.59
C GLU A 31 -48.54 -14.69 -30.91
N ASN A 32 -47.95 -13.58 -31.38
CA ASN A 32 -48.47 -12.86 -32.53
C ASN A 32 -47.50 -11.82 -33.10
N CYS A 33 -47.60 -11.68 -34.43
CA CYS A 33 -46.82 -10.88 -35.35
C CYS A 33 -46.88 -9.35 -35.08
N SER A 34 -45.87 -8.60 -35.54
CA SER A 34 -46.02 -7.55 -36.59
C SER A 34 -44.89 -6.49 -36.56
N THR A 35 -44.12 -6.45 -37.65
CA THR A 35 -43.59 -5.27 -38.40
C THR A 35 -43.11 -3.98 -37.68
N ASN A 36 -41.80 -3.68 -37.83
CA ASN A 36 -41.11 -2.43 -38.32
C ASN A 36 -41.55 -1.01 -37.82
N PRO A 37 -40.77 0.07 -38.06
CA PRO A 37 -39.31 0.28 -38.03
C PRO A 37 -38.88 1.61 -37.30
N LEU A 38 -37.56 1.83 -37.20
CA LEU A 38 -36.79 3.10 -37.15
C LEU A 38 -37.51 4.44 -36.88
N ARG A 39 -37.04 5.19 -35.87
CA ARG A 39 -36.78 6.64 -35.99
C ARG A 39 -35.86 7.21 -34.90
N PRO A 40 -34.91 8.11 -35.26
CA PRO A 40 -34.08 8.86 -34.33
C PRO A 40 -34.74 10.20 -33.95
N ARG A 41 -34.51 10.69 -32.73
CA ARG A 41 -34.79 12.11 -32.39
C ARG A 41 -33.72 12.71 -31.48
N LEU A 42 -32.99 13.64 -32.09
CA LEU A 42 -32.24 14.74 -31.49
C LEU A 42 -33.07 15.46 -30.42
N ARG A 43 -32.45 15.77 -29.27
CA ARG A 43 -32.98 16.78 -28.34
C ARG A 43 -31.86 17.63 -27.74
N THR A 44 -31.62 18.74 -28.42
CA THR A 44 -31.47 20.12 -27.91
C THR A 44 -30.88 20.33 -26.52
N TYR A 45 -29.74 21.01 -26.51
CA TYR A 45 -29.19 21.83 -25.44
C TYR A 45 -30.25 22.77 -24.83
N ARG A 46 -30.33 22.81 -23.50
CA ARG A 46 -31.01 23.87 -22.76
C ARG A 46 -30.14 24.31 -21.58
N THR A 47 -29.45 25.42 -21.79
CA THR A 47 -28.80 26.26 -20.79
C THR A 47 -29.86 26.91 -19.89
N PRO A 48 -29.73 26.84 -18.55
CA PRO A 48 -30.45 27.75 -17.67
C PRO A 48 -29.52 28.83 -17.11
N HIS A 49 -29.92 30.05 -17.45
CA HIS A 49 -29.75 31.35 -16.81
C HIS A 49 -29.01 31.46 -15.48
N ALA A 50 -28.08 32.42 -15.50
CA ALA A 50 -27.49 33.12 -14.38
C ALA A 50 -28.55 33.61 -13.38
N ARG A 51 -28.34 33.29 -12.10
CA ARG A 51 -29.03 33.91 -10.97
C ARG A 51 -27.99 34.65 -10.15
N ALA A 52 -28.03 35.98 -10.25
CA ALA A 52 -27.31 36.89 -9.38
C ALA A 52 -27.79 36.71 -7.93
N HIS A 53 -26.85 36.48 -7.02
CA HIS A 53 -27.09 36.51 -5.58
C HIS A 53 -26.29 37.65 -4.93
N PRO A 54 -26.87 38.30 -3.90
CA PRO A 54 -26.37 39.54 -3.32
C PRO A 54 -25.14 39.33 -2.44
N HIS A 55 -24.36 40.40 -2.35
CA HIS A 55 -23.16 40.57 -1.55
C HIS A 55 -23.34 40.10 -0.10
N SER A 56 -22.76 38.93 0.21
CA SER A 56 -22.51 38.49 1.58
C SER A 56 -21.14 39.02 1.98
N THR A 57 -21.13 40.00 2.88
CA THR A 57 -19.95 40.59 3.51
C THR A 57 -19.19 39.50 4.26
N ARG A 58 -18.26 38.87 3.56
CA ARG A 58 -17.39 37.83 4.11
C ARG A 58 -16.30 38.52 4.92
N THR A 59 -16.46 38.54 6.24
CA THR A 59 -15.38 38.87 7.17
C THR A 59 -14.27 37.85 6.98
N ILE A 60 -13.25 38.20 6.19
CA ILE A 60 -12.02 37.43 6.05
C ILE A 60 -11.23 37.67 7.34
N VAL A 61 -11.42 36.78 8.33
CA VAL A 61 -10.50 36.66 9.44
C VAL A 61 -9.24 35.97 8.89
N LEU A 62 -8.31 36.78 8.39
CA LEU A 62 -6.92 36.37 8.13
C LEU A 62 -6.26 36.04 9.47
N MET A 63 -6.53 34.85 10.00
CA MET A 63 -5.68 34.25 11.03
C MET A 63 -4.46 33.64 10.32
N THR A 64 -3.59 34.51 9.81
CA THR A 64 -2.21 34.13 9.51
C THR A 64 -1.46 34.10 10.82
N SER A 65 -1.63 33.01 11.56
CA SER A 65 -0.70 32.60 12.61
C SER A 65 0.59 32.19 11.92
N SER A 66 1.37 33.18 11.50
CA SER A 66 2.72 33.03 10.98
C SER A 66 3.58 32.58 12.14
N THR A 67 3.59 31.28 12.41
CA THR A 67 4.57 30.67 13.30
C THR A 67 5.91 30.84 12.62
N THR A 68 6.63 31.88 13.01
CA THR A 68 7.99 32.19 12.57
C THR A 68 8.89 31.04 13.01
N SER A 69 8.92 29.97 12.22
CA SER A 69 9.77 28.82 12.52
C SER A 69 11.21 29.30 12.38
N GLN A 70 11.94 29.37 13.48
CA GLN A 70 13.37 29.57 13.44
C GLN A 70 13.97 28.58 12.42
N PRO A 71 14.92 29.02 11.58
CA PRO A 71 15.57 28.14 10.63
C PRO A 71 16.17 26.95 11.40
N PRO A 72 16.01 25.72 10.91
CA PRO A 72 16.49 24.53 11.61
C PRO A 72 17.98 24.65 11.88
N THR A 73 18.36 24.45 13.14
CA THR A 73 19.72 24.66 13.65
C THR A 73 20.69 23.59 13.18
N SER A 74 20.19 22.47 12.63
CA SER A 74 21.01 21.37 12.10
C SER A 74 20.45 20.80 10.78
N LYS A 75 21.33 20.22 9.95
CA LYS A 75 20.95 19.48 8.73
C LYS A 75 19.94 18.37 9.03
N VAL A 76 20.10 17.69 10.17
CA VAL A 76 19.20 16.61 10.61
C VAL A 76 17.79 17.14 10.85
N ASP A 77 17.66 18.25 11.57
CA ASP A 77 16.34 18.83 11.87
C ASP A 77 15.64 19.33 10.62
N TYR A 78 16.41 19.89 9.66
CA TYR A 78 15.88 20.26 8.35
C TYR A 78 15.36 19.04 7.58
N CYS A 79 16.13 17.94 7.53
CA CYS A 79 15.72 16.69 6.88
C CYS A 79 14.46 16.10 7.54
N LEU A 80 14.40 16.05 8.87
CA LEU A 80 13.22 15.60 9.62
C LEU A 80 12.00 16.49 9.35
N GLN A 81 12.16 17.82 9.37
CA GLN A 81 11.08 18.75 9.05
C GLN A 81 10.53 18.54 7.64
N ARG A 82 11.41 18.38 6.65
CA ARG A 82 11.00 18.08 5.26
C ARG A 82 10.35 16.71 5.13
N ALA A 83 10.83 15.71 5.87
CA ALA A 83 10.25 14.38 5.90
C ALA A 83 8.82 14.40 6.49
N ARG A 84 8.59 15.17 7.56
CA ARG A 84 7.24 15.41 8.11
C ARG A 84 6.34 16.08 7.08
N ALA A 85 6.82 17.13 6.41
CA ALA A 85 6.07 17.84 5.38
C ALA A 85 5.71 16.93 4.19
N ALA A 86 6.67 16.13 3.69
CA ALA A 86 6.44 15.17 2.62
C ALA A 86 5.44 14.08 3.04
N LYS A 87 5.55 13.53 4.26
CA LYS A 87 4.55 12.59 4.80
C LYS A 87 3.15 13.23 4.87
N ALA A 88 3.04 14.47 5.33
CA ALA A 88 1.76 15.19 5.39
C ALA A 88 1.18 15.43 3.98
N ALA A 89 2.00 15.83 3.02
CA ALA A 89 1.61 15.98 1.62
C ALA A 89 1.17 14.64 1.00
N GLY A 90 1.87 13.54 1.32
CA GLY A 90 1.49 12.19 0.90
C GLY A 90 0.14 11.75 1.47
N ASN A 91 -0.13 12.06 2.74
CA ASN A 91 -1.44 11.83 3.36
C ASN A 91 -2.54 12.64 2.67
N ALA A 92 -2.30 13.93 2.41
CA ALA A 92 -3.25 14.81 1.73
C ALA A 92 -3.55 14.33 0.31
N ALA A 93 -2.52 13.92 -0.45
CA ALA A 93 -2.69 13.35 -1.79
C ALA A 93 -3.49 12.03 -1.76
N LEU A 94 -3.28 11.19 -0.74
CA LEU A 94 -4.03 9.95 -0.58
C LEU A 94 -5.51 10.20 -0.26
N GLN A 95 -5.81 11.23 0.54
CA GLN A 95 -7.17 11.69 0.84
C GLN A 95 -7.86 12.29 -0.39
N ALA A 96 -7.11 12.99 -1.25
CA ALA A 96 -7.58 13.53 -2.53
C ALA A 96 -7.68 12.46 -3.64
N ASP A 97 -7.63 11.17 -3.29
CA ASP A 97 -7.61 10.03 -4.21
C ASP A 97 -6.57 10.13 -5.34
N ASN A 98 -5.41 10.72 -5.05
CA ASN A 98 -4.27 10.79 -5.95
C ASN A 98 -3.15 9.84 -5.49
N PRO A 99 -3.26 8.52 -5.74
CA PRO A 99 -2.29 7.55 -5.27
C PRO A 99 -0.90 7.73 -5.92
N ARG A 100 -0.81 8.29 -7.13
CA ARG A 100 0.48 8.56 -7.78
C ARG A 100 1.23 9.70 -7.07
N GLY A 101 0.54 10.80 -6.79
CA GLY A 101 1.09 11.91 -6.00
C GLY A 101 1.47 11.48 -4.59
N ALA A 102 0.62 10.68 -3.93
CA ALA A 102 0.92 10.11 -2.62
C ALA A 102 2.19 9.22 -2.66
N SER A 103 2.32 8.36 -3.68
CA SER A 103 3.52 7.51 -3.85
C SER A 103 4.79 8.35 -3.94
N PHE A 104 4.75 9.44 -4.71
CA PHE A 104 5.89 10.33 -4.88
C PHE A 104 6.32 10.98 -3.56
N GLU A 105 5.36 11.56 -2.82
CA GLU A 105 5.66 12.23 -1.55
C GLU A 105 6.11 11.24 -0.46
N TYR A 106 5.52 10.05 -0.37
CA TYR A 106 6.02 9.03 0.57
C TYR A 106 7.43 8.59 0.23
N LYS A 107 7.76 8.37 -1.05
CA LYS A 107 9.13 8.01 -1.47
C LYS A 107 10.14 9.11 -1.14
N LYS A 108 9.74 10.38 -1.24
CA LYS A 108 10.57 11.52 -0.84
C LYS A 108 10.95 11.48 0.65
N VAL A 109 10.10 10.92 1.52
CA VAL A 109 10.48 10.65 2.92
C VAL A 109 11.70 9.73 3.01
N TYR A 110 11.78 8.71 2.17
CA TYR A 110 12.92 7.78 2.12
C TYR A 110 14.17 8.51 1.69
N LEU A 111 14.06 9.33 0.64
CA LEU A 111 15.18 10.14 0.13
C LEU A 111 15.77 11.02 1.23
N LEU A 112 14.91 11.64 2.04
CA LEU A 112 15.33 12.57 3.10
C LEU A 112 15.91 11.86 4.32
N LEU A 113 15.52 10.60 4.57
CA LEU A 113 15.92 9.85 5.77
C LEU A 113 17.02 8.82 5.50
N ALA A 114 17.33 8.50 4.23
CA ALA A 114 18.27 7.44 3.86
C ALA A 114 19.66 7.58 4.50
N GLU A 115 20.16 8.81 4.67
CA GLU A 115 21.47 9.07 5.29
C GLU A 115 21.50 8.74 6.79
N TYR A 116 20.33 8.72 7.45
CA TYR A 116 20.21 8.63 8.92
C TYR A 116 19.68 7.28 9.41
N LEU A 117 19.20 6.43 8.52
CA LEU A 117 18.69 5.11 8.88
C LEU A 117 19.85 4.11 9.06
N PRO A 118 19.75 3.19 10.05
CA PRO A 118 20.73 2.12 10.22
C PRO A 118 20.81 1.24 8.98
N ASP A 119 22.00 0.73 8.65
CA ASP A 119 22.21 -0.12 7.47
C ASP A 119 21.33 -1.38 7.49
N GLU A 120 21.10 -1.94 8.69
CA GLU A 120 20.19 -3.07 8.92
C GLU A 120 18.75 -2.80 8.45
N VAL A 121 18.31 -1.55 8.52
CA VAL A 121 16.94 -1.11 8.17
C VAL A 121 16.81 -0.81 6.69
N THR A 122 17.88 -0.31 6.07
CA THR A 122 17.94 -0.08 4.62
C THR A 122 18.19 -1.37 3.83
N GLY A 123 18.31 -2.51 4.52
CA GLY A 123 18.61 -3.83 3.98
C GLY A 123 20.10 -3.98 3.66
N PRO A 124 20.65 -5.21 3.71
CA PRO A 124 21.94 -5.47 3.10
C PRO A 124 21.81 -5.08 1.63
N SER A 125 22.73 -4.23 1.15
CA SER A 125 22.90 -4.00 -0.28
C SER A 125 22.83 -5.35 -0.98
N THR A 126 21.96 -5.50 -1.98
CA THR A 126 21.92 -6.67 -2.85
C THR A 126 23.19 -6.72 -3.70
N HIS A 127 24.36 -6.86 -3.07
CA HIS A 127 25.65 -7.08 -3.71
C HIS A 127 26.01 -8.57 -3.79
N ALA A 128 25.18 -9.47 -3.26
CA ALA A 128 25.43 -10.91 -3.34
C ALA A 128 24.14 -11.72 -3.53
N SER A 129 23.45 -11.51 -4.65
CA SER A 129 22.55 -12.51 -5.27
C SER A 129 22.32 -12.15 -6.74
N SER A 130 23.42 -11.98 -7.47
CA SER A 130 23.46 -12.22 -8.91
C SER A 130 23.52 -13.74 -9.11
N SER A 131 22.35 -14.38 -9.06
CA SER A 131 22.18 -15.77 -9.50
C SER A 131 20.95 -15.83 -10.38
N CYS A 132 21.22 -15.72 -11.69
CA CYS A 132 20.48 -16.27 -12.83
C CYS A 132 18.96 -16.48 -12.70
N GLY A 133 18.20 -15.70 -13.47
CA GLY A 133 16.83 -16.04 -13.85
C GLY A 133 16.05 -14.81 -14.27
N GLY A 134 16.14 -14.42 -15.55
CA GLY A 134 15.40 -13.28 -16.06
C GLY A 134 13.89 -13.49 -15.97
N GLU A 135 13.17 -12.46 -15.54
CA GLU A 135 11.89 -12.06 -16.11
C GLU A 135 11.39 -10.73 -15.49
N SER A 136 10.98 -9.84 -16.39
CA SER A 136 10.15 -8.64 -16.22
C SER A 136 10.77 -7.35 -15.66
N ALA A 137 10.75 -6.32 -16.51
CA ALA A 137 11.14 -4.93 -16.29
C ALA A 137 10.23 -4.18 -15.27
N ASP A 138 9.35 -4.86 -14.56
CA ASP A 138 8.39 -4.25 -13.63
C ASP A 138 8.94 -4.03 -12.20
N SER A 139 10.21 -4.36 -11.95
CA SER A 139 10.92 -4.12 -10.69
C SER A 139 11.39 -2.66 -10.52
N SER A 140 10.64 -1.70 -11.07
CA SER A 140 11.01 -0.27 -11.08
C SER A 140 11.03 0.41 -9.69
N ASN A 141 10.68 -0.29 -8.61
CA ASN A 141 10.71 0.27 -7.24
C ASN A 141 11.87 -0.22 -6.38
N ASN A 142 12.45 -1.40 -6.66
CA ASN A 142 13.75 -1.76 -6.10
C ASN A 142 14.84 -0.87 -6.68
N GLY A 143 14.67 -0.39 -7.91
CA GLY A 143 15.59 0.56 -8.54
C GLY A 143 15.76 1.87 -7.76
N LEU A 144 14.72 2.41 -7.10
CA LEU A 144 14.89 3.64 -6.31
C LEU A 144 15.64 3.37 -4.99
N VAL A 145 15.31 2.29 -4.29
CA VAL A 145 16.01 1.89 -3.05
C VAL A 145 17.46 1.51 -3.36
N GLN A 146 17.70 0.76 -4.44
CA GLN A 146 19.05 0.45 -4.94
C GLN A 146 19.79 1.70 -5.40
N MET A 147 19.15 2.61 -6.15
CA MET A 147 19.77 3.89 -6.52
C MET A 147 20.10 4.73 -5.28
N LEU A 148 19.30 4.66 -4.22
CA LEU A 148 19.57 5.36 -2.96
C LEU A 148 20.72 4.74 -2.18
N GLN A 149 20.79 3.41 -2.14
CA GLN A 149 21.94 2.69 -1.61
C GLN A 149 23.21 3.01 -2.40
N HIS A 150 23.13 3.12 -3.72
CA HIS A 150 24.25 3.50 -4.60
C HIS A 150 24.63 4.98 -4.51
N ARG A 151 23.70 5.86 -4.12
CA ARG A 151 23.99 7.30 -3.93
C ARG A 151 24.54 7.61 -2.55
N ARG A 152 24.58 6.65 -1.63
CA ARG A 152 25.39 6.74 -0.42
C ARG A 152 26.84 6.81 -0.91
N PRO A 153 27.60 7.89 -0.64
CA PRO A 153 28.99 7.94 -1.05
C PRO A 153 29.66 6.71 -0.43
N ALA A 154 30.16 5.82 -1.29
CA ALA A 154 30.92 4.66 -0.85
C ALA A 154 32.05 5.21 0.02
N ALA A 155 31.95 5.02 1.34
CA ALA A 155 33.09 5.19 2.22
C ALA A 155 34.09 4.15 1.73
N SER A 156 35.06 4.67 0.98
CA SER A 156 36.03 3.97 0.17
C SER A 156 36.75 2.88 0.96
N THR A 157 36.60 1.64 0.49
CA THR A 157 37.49 0.50 0.76
C THR A 157 38.88 0.66 0.10
N SER A 158 39.36 1.89 -0.06
CA SER A 158 40.75 2.17 -0.42
C SER A 158 41.40 2.95 0.71
N ALA A 159 42.36 2.29 1.34
CA ALA A 159 43.19 2.80 2.41
C ALA A 159 43.75 4.19 2.07
N SER A 160 43.24 5.21 2.75
CA SER A 160 43.88 6.51 2.94
C SER A 160 43.23 7.17 4.17
N PRO A 161 43.98 7.38 5.27
CA PRO A 161 43.45 8.03 6.46
C PRO A 161 43.70 9.53 6.35
N SER A 162 42.68 10.32 6.02
CA SER A 162 42.53 11.72 6.48
C SER A 162 41.44 12.42 5.69
N LEU A 163 40.27 12.52 6.32
CA LEU A 163 39.41 13.69 6.46
C LEU A 163 38.18 13.14 7.17
N SER A 164 38.08 13.45 8.45
CA SER A 164 37.02 13.07 9.37
C SER A 164 35.65 13.36 8.77
N ALA A 165 35.08 12.41 8.02
CA ALA A 165 33.67 12.37 7.70
C ALA A 165 32.96 12.07 9.02
N SER A 166 32.69 13.14 9.76
CA SER A 166 31.82 13.15 10.91
C SER A 166 30.54 12.45 10.52
N SER A 167 30.40 11.20 10.96
CA SER A 167 29.13 10.48 10.91
C SER A 167 28.07 11.45 11.41
N PRO A 168 26.94 11.65 10.68
CA PRO A 168 25.97 12.65 11.08
C PRO A 168 25.55 12.34 12.53
N HIS A 169 25.94 13.21 13.46
CA HIS A 169 25.63 13.06 14.88
C HIS A 169 24.12 13.22 15.05
N ILE A 170 23.40 12.12 14.89
CA ILE A 170 21.98 12.03 15.16
C ILE A 170 21.79 11.60 16.61
N THR A 171 20.96 12.33 17.34
CA THR A 171 20.59 11.94 18.70
C THR A 171 19.67 10.72 18.67
N ALA A 172 19.61 9.97 19.78
CA ALA A 172 18.70 8.83 19.89
C ALA A 172 17.22 9.23 19.64
N ALA A 173 16.83 10.43 20.07
CA ALA A 173 15.48 10.96 19.85
C ALA A 173 15.19 11.24 18.37
N GLN A 174 16.14 11.86 17.65
CA GLN A 174 16.02 12.10 16.21
C GLN A 174 16.01 10.79 15.41
N LEU A 175 16.80 9.80 15.81
CA LEU A 175 16.81 8.48 15.16
C LEU A 175 15.46 7.76 15.36
N ALA A 176 14.92 7.79 16.58
CA ALA A 176 13.60 7.22 16.86
C ALA A 176 12.51 7.88 16.02
N GLU A 177 12.57 9.21 15.85
CA GLU A 177 11.64 9.93 14.99
C GLU A 177 11.82 9.60 13.50
N ALA A 178 13.06 9.52 13.02
CA ALA A 178 13.34 9.12 11.64
C ALA A 178 12.76 7.74 11.33
N LEU A 179 12.99 6.76 12.22
CA LEU A 179 12.40 5.42 12.12
C LEU A 179 10.87 5.49 12.12
N GLN A 180 10.28 6.28 13.00
CA GLN A 180 8.82 6.44 13.06
C GLN A 180 8.24 7.00 11.75
N LEU A 181 8.84 8.05 11.19
CA LEU A 181 8.43 8.65 9.92
C LEU A 181 8.59 7.66 8.75
N TYR A 182 9.72 6.96 8.73
CA TYR A 182 10.04 5.96 7.71
C TYR A 182 9.00 4.84 7.70
N VAL A 183 8.77 4.20 8.85
CA VAL A 183 7.88 3.05 8.96
C VAL A 183 6.41 3.43 8.71
N THR A 184 5.98 4.60 9.19
CA THR A 184 4.63 5.09 8.87
C THR A 184 4.47 5.32 7.36
N SER A 185 5.52 5.84 6.71
CA SER A 185 5.51 6.08 5.27
C SER A 185 5.57 4.78 4.46
N LEU A 186 6.31 3.75 4.90
CA LEU A 186 6.26 2.39 4.35
C LEU A 186 4.86 1.80 4.43
N ASN A 187 4.24 1.87 5.60
CA ASN A 187 2.89 1.33 5.79
C ASN A 187 1.90 2.03 4.84
N ASN A 188 1.95 3.37 4.74
CA ASN A 188 1.08 4.11 3.82
C ASN A 188 1.42 3.88 2.34
N LEU A 189 2.70 3.69 2.01
CA LEU A 189 3.12 3.36 0.65
C LEU A 189 2.60 1.98 0.22
N ALA A 190 2.47 1.02 1.13
CA ALA A 190 1.82 -0.26 0.85
C ALA A 190 0.35 -0.10 0.43
N LEU A 191 -0.40 0.77 1.13
CA LEU A 191 -1.77 1.11 0.74
C LEU A 191 -1.84 1.81 -0.62
N VAL A 192 -0.89 2.70 -0.91
CA VAL A 192 -0.77 3.33 -2.24
C VAL A 192 -0.49 2.28 -3.32
N HIS A 193 0.41 1.34 -3.05
CA HIS A 193 0.71 0.24 -3.97
C HIS A 193 -0.51 -0.64 -4.23
N LEU A 194 -1.29 -0.95 -3.20
CA LEU A 194 -2.58 -1.63 -3.33
C LEU A 194 -3.53 -0.85 -4.26
N LYS A 195 -3.70 0.46 -4.05
CA LYS A 195 -4.54 1.32 -4.92
C LYS A 195 -4.05 1.40 -6.37
N LEU A 196 -2.75 1.24 -6.61
CA LEU A 196 -2.14 1.29 -7.95
C LEU A 196 -2.09 -0.09 -8.64
N GLY A 197 -2.63 -1.16 -8.03
CA GLY A 197 -2.53 -2.52 -8.56
C GLY A 197 -1.13 -3.13 -8.46
N ARG A 198 -0.23 -2.53 -7.67
CA ARG A 198 1.18 -2.89 -7.51
C ARG A 198 1.38 -3.78 -6.28
N TYR A 199 0.70 -4.92 -6.26
CA TYR A 199 0.53 -5.73 -5.05
C TYR A 199 1.85 -6.28 -4.49
N ARG A 200 2.76 -6.76 -5.37
CA ARG A 200 4.09 -7.27 -4.98
C ARG A 200 4.90 -6.21 -4.24
N GLN A 201 4.90 -4.97 -4.71
CA GLN A 201 5.62 -3.88 -4.03
C GLN A 201 4.95 -3.51 -2.70
N GLY A 202 3.62 -3.62 -2.61
CA GLY A 202 2.90 -3.48 -1.35
C GLY A 202 3.32 -4.53 -0.31
N ILE A 203 3.45 -5.80 -0.73
CA ILE A 203 3.94 -6.90 0.11
C ILE A 203 5.36 -6.59 0.60
N THR A 204 6.28 -6.22 -0.29
CA THR A 204 7.67 -5.89 0.08
C THR A 204 7.72 -4.77 1.13
N CYS A 205 6.92 -3.70 0.95
CA CYS A 205 6.87 -2.59 1.90
C CYS A 205 6.46 -3.05 3.31
N VAL A 206 5.41 -3.87 3.42
CA VAL A 206 4.93 -4.34 4.72
C VAL A 206 5.86 -5.39 5.32
N THR A 207 6.34 -6.32 4.52
CA THR A 207 7.25 -7.38 4.98
C THR A 207 8.51 -6.79 5.59
N ALA A 208 9.11 -5.76 4.98
CA ALA A 208 10.25 -5.04 5.55
C ALA A 208 9.98 -4.52 6.98
N ILE A 209 8.75 -4.04 7.24
CA ILE A 209 8.34 -3.55 8.55
C ILE A 209 8.17 -4.70 9.56
N LEU A 210 7.47 -5.77 9.16
CA LEU A 210 7.09 -6.86 10.05
C LEU A 210 8.26 -7.79 10.40
N GLU A 211 9.23 -7.93 9.49
CA GLU A 211 10.42 -8.77 9.69
C GLU A 211 11.53 -8.06 10.47
N SER A 212 11.58 -6.72 10.46
CA SER A 212 12.57 -5.96 11.21
C SER A 212 12.03 -5.61 12.61
N PRO A 213 12.59 -6.17 13.71
CA PRO A 213 12.12 -5.88 15.06
C PRO A 213 12.23 -4.38 15.41
N LYS A 214 13.27 -3.72 14.90
CA LYS A 214 13.48 -2.27 15.08
C LYS A 214 12.37 -1.46 14.42
N LEU A 215 11.97 -1.82 13.19
CA LEU A 215 10.88 -1.13 12.50
C LEU A 215 9.52 -1.43 13.12
N ARG A 216 9.30 -2.67 13.54
CA ARG A 216 8.09 -3.07 14.25
C ARG A 216 7.92 -2.30 15.56
N ALA A 217 8.97 -2.21 16.38
CA ALA A 217 8.96 -1.42 17.61
C ALA A 217 8.69 0.08 17.33
N ALA A 218 9.28 0.64 16.27
CA ALA A 218 9.03 2.03 15.87
C ALA A 218 7.58 2.25 15.40
N LEU A 219 6.97 1.26 14.74
CA LEU A 219 5.58 1.29 14.33
C LEU A 219 4.64 1.27 15.55
N ASP A 220 4.90 0.40 16.50
CA ASP A 220 4.09 0.25 17.72
C ASP A 220 4.22 1.48 18.64
N GLY A 221 5.40 2.09 18.69
CA GLY A 221 5.66 3.34 19.40
C GLY A 221 4.81 4.53 18.92
N THR A 222 4.26 4.49 17.70
CA THR A 222 3.30 5.50 17.24
C THR A 222 2.00 5.50 18.06
N HIS A 223 1.62 4.34 18.61
CA HIS A 223 0.39 4.16 19.37
C HIS A 223 0.55 4.58 20.84
N ALA A 224 1.74 4.43 21.42
CA ALA A 224 2.01 4.78 22.81
C ALA A 224 1.82 6.28 23.13
N LYS A 225 1.95 7.16 22.13
CA LYS A 225 1.71 8.61 22.28
C LYS A 225 0.22 9.00 22.31
N ALA A 226 -0.70 8.08 22.04
CA ALA A 226 -2.14 8.36 21.99
C ALA A 226 -2.83 8.40 23.37
N GLY A 227 -2.07 8.30 24.47
CA GLY A 227 -2.57 8.39 25.84
C GLY A 227 -3.12 7.05 26.38
N PRO A 228 -3.06 6.82 27.71
CA PRO A 228 -3.43 5.55 28.34
C PRO A 228 -4.93 5.25 28.36
N PHE A 229 -5.80 6.24 28.12
CA PHE A 229 -7.24 6.12 28.39
C PHE A 229 -8.07 5.46 27.27
N ASN A 230 -7.50 5.13 26.10
CA ASN A 230 -8.27 4.60 24.95
C ASN A 230 -7.79 3.24 24.42
N ASN A 231 -6.87 2.55 25.12
CA ASN A 231 -6.19 1.38 24.54
C ASN A 231 -6.93 0.04 24.77
N ALA A 232 -7.76 -0.09 25.81
CA ALA A 232 -8.33 -1.39 26.18
C ALA A 232 -9.49 -1.87 25.29
N THR A 233 -10.05 -1.01 24.44
CA THR A 233 -11.27 -1.33 23.65
C THR A 233 -11.04 -1.24 22.14
N ARG A 234 -9.82 -0.96 21.71
CA ARG A 234 -9.56 -0.69 20.29
C ARG A 234 -9.31 -2.00 19.54
N PRO A 235 -9.99 -2.24 18.40
CA PRO A 235 -9.76 -3.43 17.58
C PRO A 235 -8.27 -3.58 17.25
N THR A 236 -7.72 -4.80 17.32
CA THR A 236 -6.31 -5.07 16.98
C THR A 236 -5.97 -4.68 15.54
N SER A 237 -6.94 -4.75 14.63
CA SER A 237 -6.82 -4.24 13.26
C SER A 237 -6.64 -2.73 13.15
N ASP A 238 -7.02 -1.95 14.18
CA ASP A 238 -6.82 -0.51 14.21
C ASP A 238 -5.40 -0.11 14.60
N THR A 239 -4.65 -1.03 15.20
CA THR A 239 -3.25 -0.81 15.52
C THR A 239 -2.46 -0.63 14.23
N PRO A 240 -1.37 0.16 14.26
CA PRO A 240 -0.53 0.35 13.09
C PRO A 240 0.04 -0.96 12.52
N ALA A 241 0.39 -1.93 13.38
CA ALA A 241 0.81 -3.27 13.00
C ALA A 241 -0.34 -4.10 12.40
N GLY A 242 -1.53 -4.05 13.00
CA GLY A 242 -2.74 -4.69 12.46
C GLY A 242 -3.10 -4.17 11.08
N LYS A 243 -3.03 -2.85 10.87
CA LYS A 243 -3.19 -2.21 9.54
C LYS A 243 -2.16 -2.68 8.54
N ALA A 244 -0.92 -2.89 8.97
CA ALA A 244 0.14 -3.39 8.10
C ALA A 244 -0.18 -4.83 7.64
N LEU A 245 -0.50 -5.74 8.58
CA LEU A 245 -0.94 -7.12 8.28
C LEU A 245 -2.14 -7.14 7.34
N LEU A 246 -3.17 -6.32 7.61
CA LEU A 246 -4.37 -6.26 6.76
C LEU A 246 -4.03 -5.82 5.33
N ARG A 247 -3.13 -4.83 5.16
CA ARG A 247 -2.66 -4.37 3.85
C ARG A 247 -1.89 -5.47 3.12
N ARG A 248 -1.02 -6.22 3.82
CA ARG A 248 -0.25 -7.33 3.21
C ARG A 248 -1.14 -8.51 2.83
N ALA A 249 -2.04 -8.93 3.70
CA ALA A 249 -3.07 -9.93 3.41
C ALA A 249 -3.89 -9.56 2.17
N THR A 250 -4.33 -8.31 2.07
CA THR A 250 -5.08 -7.83 0.91
C THR A 250 -4.25 -7.89 -0.38
N CYS A 251 -2.96 -7.55 -0.32
CA CYS A 251 -2.06 -7.68 -1.47
C CYS A 251 -1.86 -9.14 -1.88
N TYR A 252 -1.72 -10.07 -0.92
CA TYR A 252 -1.62 -11.51 -1.20
C TYR A 252 -2.89 -12.06 -1.88
N VAL A 253 -4.07 -11.71 -1.36
CA VAL A 253 -5.36 -12.07 -2.00
C VAL A 253 -5.42 -11.57 -3.43
N LYS A 254 -5.02 -10.32 -3.69
CA LYS A 254 -5.01 -9.74 -5.05
C LYS A 254 -3.95 -10.33 -5.97
N SER A 255 -2.92 -10.97 -5.41
CA SER A 255 -1.85 -11.64 -6.16
C SER A 255 -2.08 -13.14 -6.34
N GLY A 256 -3.16 -13.70 -5.76
CA GLY A 256 -3.46 -15.13 -5.78
C GLY A 256 -2.61 -15.97 -4.80
N GLU A 257 -1.93 -15.33 -3.84
CA GLU A 257 -1.08 -16.02 -2.85
C GLU A 257 -1.91 -16.39 -1.61
N TRP A 258 -2.85 -17.31 -1.77
CA TRP A 258 -3.89 -17.59 -0.77
C TRP A 258 -3.35 -18.04 0.60
N ALA A 259 -2.33 -18.91 0.61
CA ALA A 259 -1.77 -19.44 1.86
C ALA A 259 -1.10 -18.34 2.71
N ALA A 260 -0.39 -17.41 2.06
CA ALA A 260 0.24 -16.29 2.75
C ALA A 260 -0.80 -15.28 3.27
N ALA A 261 -1.86 -15.03 2.49
CA ALA A 261 -2.99 -14.23 2.96
C ALA A 261 -3.68 -14.84 4.19
N GLU A 262 -3.88 -16.16 4.18
CA GLU A 262 -4.51 -16.91 5.27
C GLU A 262 -3.70 -16.83 6.57
N ALA A 263 -2.36 -16.90 6.48
CA ALA A 263 -1.48 -16.73 7.64
C ALA A 263 -1.60 -15.33 8.28
N ASP A 264 -1.63 -14.28 7.46
CA ASP A 264 -1.79 -12.90 7.96
C ASP A 264 -3.16 -12.68 8.61
N VAL A 265 -4.24 -13.18 7.98
CA VAL A 265 -5.60 -13.09 8.54
C VAL A 265 -5.74 -13.91 9.82
N THR A 266 -5.16 -15.12 9.88
CA THR A 266 -5.17 -15.95 11.09
C THR A 266 -4.49 -15.24 12.26
N THR A 267 -3.37 -14.57 12.00
CA THR A 267 -2.66 -13.75 13.01
C THR A 267 -3.56 -12.64 13.54
N LEU A 268 -4.29 -11.93 12.67
CA LEU A 268 -5.24 -10.89 13.06
C LEU A 268 -6.41 -11.45 13.88
N MET A 269 -7.00 -12.57 13.44
CA MET A 269 -8.13 -13.23 14.12
C MET A 269 -7.74 -13.74 15.51
N HIS A 270 -6.54 -14.31 15.65
CA HIS A 270 -6.00 -14.71 16.95
C HIS A 270 -5.86 -13.51 17.89
N ALA A 271 -5.29 -12.41 17.41
CA ALA A 271 -5.14 -11.19 18.20
C ALA A 271 -6.50 -10.60 18.63
N HIS A 272 -7.54 -10.70 17.80
CA HIS A 272 -8.91 -10.32 18.17
C HIS A 272 -9.49 -11.23 19.26
N ALA A 273 -9.27 -12.54 19.16
CA ALA A 273 -9.74 -13.53 20.13
C ALA A 273 -9.06 -13.34 21.50
N GLU A 274 -7.74 -13.11 21.52
CA GLU A 274 -6.98 -12.79 22.74
C GLU A 274 -7.48 -11.50 23.41
N ALA A 275 -7.79 -10.48 22.61
CA ALA A 275 -8.36 -9.23 23.10
C ALA A 275 -9.85 -9.33 23.47
N GLN A 276 -10.49 -10.49 23.26
CA GLN A 276 -11.93 -10.69 23.43
C GLN A 276 -12.78 -9.66 22.65
N THR A 277 -12.29 -9.27 21.47
CA THR A 277 -12.97 -8.32 20.58
C THR A 277 -13.63 -9.03 19.41
N ALA A 278 -14.72 -8.46 18.89
CA ALA A 278 -15.32 -8.95 17.66
C ALA A 278 -14.30 -8.86 16.51
N PRO A 279 -14.23 -9.86 15.61
CA PRO A 279 -13.39 -9.81 14.43
C PRO A 279 -13.66 -8.58 13.58
N ASP A 280 -12.61 -7.95 13.06
CA ASP A 280 -12.76 -6.86 12.09
C ASP A 280 -13.53 -7.36 10.84
N PRO A 281 -14.58 -6.66 10.39
CA PRO A 281 -15.27 -6.96 9.13
C PRO A 281 -14.33 -7.15 7.93
N ALA A 282 -13.22 -6.41 7.87
CA ALA A 282 -12.22 -6.58 6.82
C ALA A 282 -11.50 -7.94 6.89
N CYS A 283 -11.25 -8.46 8.09
CA CYS A 283 -10.69 -9.81 8.26
C CYS A 283 -11.69 -10.87 7.78
N VAL A 284 -12.97 -10.74 8.14
CA VAL A 284 -14.03 -11.65 7.70
C VAL A 284 -14.15 -11.66 6.17
N GLN A 285 -14.18 -10.48 5.54
CA GLN A 285 -14.22 -10.35 4.08
C GLN A 285 -13.00 -11.00 3.41
N LEU A 286 -11.81 -10.83 3.98
CA LEU A 286 -10.60 -11.46 3.44
C LEU A 286 -10.64 -12.99 3.60
N THR A 287 -11.13 -13.51 4.73
CA THR A 287 -11.33 -14.96 4.93
C THR A 287 -12.27 -15.54 3.87
N GLU A 288 -13.39 -14.87 3.59
CA GLU A 288 -14.32 -15.28 2.55
C GLU A 288 -13.68 -15.22 1.15
N ALA A 289 -12.96 -14.15 0.84
CA ALA A 289 -12.26 -14.00 -0.44
C ALA A 289 -11.20 -15.10 -0.66
N ILE A 290 -10.43 -15.45 0.37
CA ILE A 290 -9.45 -16.55 0.35
C ILE A 290 -10.16 -17.89 0.06
N ARG A 291 -11.25 -18.17 0.78
CA ARG A 291 -12.03 -19.41 0.60
C ARG A 291 -12.57 -19.53 -0.83
N HIS A 292 -13.14 -18.45 -1.37
CA HIS A 292 -13.63 -18.43 -2.75
C HIS A 292 -12.49 -18.58 -3.77
N GLY A 293 -11.36 -17.90 -3.58
CA GLY A 293 -10.18 -18.00 -4.43
C GLY A 293 -9.63 -19.41 -4.52
N ARG A 294 -9.43 -20.08 -3.38
CA ARG A 294 -8.96 -21.48 -3.33
C ARG A 294 -9.91 -22.46 -4.00
N LYS A 295 -11.22 -22.30 -3.79
CA LYS A 295 -12.23 -23.14 -4.46
C LYS A 295 -12.17 -22.98 -5.98
N ALA A 296 -12.04 -21.75 -6.47
CA ALA A 296 -11.93 -21.48 -7.91
C ALA A 296 -10.65 -22.10 -8.51
N GLU A 297 -9.52 -21.99 -7.82
CA GLU A 297 -8.26 -22.60 -8.27
C GLU A 297 -8.35 -24.13 -8.35
N ALA A 298 -8.92 -24.78 -7.32
CA ALA A 298 -9.15 -26.23 -7.33
C ALA A 298 -10.10 -26.68 -8.44
N GLU A 299 -11.13 -25.89 -8.77
CA GLU A 299 -12.03 -26.18 -9.90
C GLU A 299 -11.31 -26.08 -11.25
N VAL A 300 -10.40 -25.11 -11.41
CA VAL A 300 -9.57 -24.98 -12.62
C VAL A 300 -8.62 -26.15 -12.74
N GLU A 301 -7.93 -26.52 -11.67
CA GLU A 301 -7.03 -27.67 -11.62
C GLU A 301 -7.77 -28.98 -11.95
N LYS A 302 -8.95 -29.18 -11.37
CA LYS A 302 -9.81 -30.33 -11.68
C LYS A 302 -10.19 -30.41 -13.15
N LYS A 303 -10.60 -29.29 -13.76
CA LYS A 303 -10.92 -29.23 -15.20
C LYS A 303 -9.70 -29.49 -16.06
N MET A 304 -8.52 -29.01 -15.65
CA MET A 304 -7.26 -29.28 -16.33
C MET A 304 -6.93 -30.78 -16.28
N MET A 305 -7.01 -31.42 -15.11
CA MET A 305 -6.80 -32.86 -14.98
C MET A 305 -7.77 -33.66 -15.86
N GLN A 306 -9.06 -33.33 -15.85
CA GLN A 306 -10.05 -34.01 -16.70
C GLN A 306 -9.69 -33.95 -18.18
N ARG A 307 -9.14 -32.84 -18.67
CA ARG A 307 -8.70 -32.70 -20.07
C ARG A 307 -7.41 -33.44 -20.39
N MET A 308 -6.55 -33.69 -19.40
CA MET A 308 -5.31 -34.46 -19.61
C MET A 308 -5.55 -35.97 -19.66
N PHE A 309 -6.66 -36.44 -19.09
CA PHE A 309 -7.00 -37.87 -18.99
C PHE A 309 -8.17 -38.30 -19.89
N ALA A 310 -8.76 -37.39 -20.66
CA ALA A 310 -9.78 -37.67 -21.66
C ALA A 310 -9.14 -37.80 -23.05
#